data_AF-A0A6P1MK07-F1
#
_entry.id   AF-A0A6P1MK07-F1
#
_cell.length_a   1.000
_cell.length_b   1.000
_cell.length_c   1.000
_cell.angle_alpha   90.00
_cell.angle_beta   90.00
_cell.angle_gamma   90.00
#
_symmetry.space_group_name_H-M   'P 1'
#
loop_
_entity.id
_entity.type
_entity.pdbx_description
1 polymer ?
#
loop_
_entity_poly.entity_id
_entity_poly.type
_entity_poly.pdbx_seq_one_letter_code
_entity_poly.pdbx_strand_id
1 'polypeptide(L)'
;MKMKHLLLEVYCDCKDKTKPLYCTHGIGWPGSHCFENNCKYLSYTNCPNEIAYAGTTGVVEKIEHFIGFGGDMYPENCDEESERFLIQKWQEICEEKIAEAYKQFKSKY
;
A
#
# COMPACT_ATOMS: atom_id res chain seq x y z
N MET A 1 -19.53 11.51 -8.72
CA MET A 1 -18.13 11.04 -8.91
C MET A 1 -18.05 9.61 -8.39
N LYS A 2 -17.48 8.66 -9.14
CA LYS A 2 -17.21 7.30 -8.66
C LYS A 2 -15.72 7.20 -8.34
N MET A 3 -15.37 6.69 -7.16
CA MET A 3 -13.98 6.55 -6.71
C MET A 3 -13.70 5.08 -6.41
N LYS A 4 -12.48 4.63 -6.72
CA LYS A 4 -11.96 3.33 -6.33
C LYS A 4 -10.55 3.54 -5.77
N HIS A 5 -10.31 3.03 -4.56
CA HIS A 5 -8.97 3.01 -3.99
C HIS A 5 -8.19 1.83 -4.59
N LEU A 6 -6.92 2.07 -4.90
CA LEU A 6 -6.03 1.06 -5.49
C LEU A 6 -4.69 1.10 -4.75
N LEU A 7 -4.21 -0.07 -4.34
CA LEU A 7 -2.89 -0.25 -3.79
C LEU A 7 -2.01 -0.91 -4.86
N LEU A 8 -0.89 -0.28 -5.18
CA LEU A 8 0.04 -0.71 -6.21
C LEU A 8 1.44 -0.86 -5.63
N GLU A 9 2.12 -1.93 -6.03
CA GLU A 9 3.57 -2.02 -5.92
C GLU A 9 4.17 -1.47 -7.22
N VAL A 10 5.12 -0.54 -7.09
CA VAL A 10 5.59 0.28 -8.22
C VAL A 10 7.10 0.17 -8.36
N TYR A 11 7.57 -0.03 -9.59
CA TYR A 11 8.98 -0.26 -9.92
C TYR A 11 9.50 0.77 -10.92
N CYS A 12 10.82 1.01 -10.88
CA CYS A 12 11.52 1.89 -11.80
C CYS A 12 12.65 1.14 -12.52
N ASP A 13 12.52 0.97 -13.84
CA ASP A 13 13.49 0.26 -14.69
C ASP A 13 14.59 1.17 -15.27
N CYS A 14 14.71 2.41 -14.79
CA CYS A 14 15.64 3.39 -15.36
C CYS A 14 17.10 3.08 -14.95
N LYS A 15 17.99 2.94 -15.95
CA LYS A 15 19.42 2.63 -15.77
C LYS A 15 20.29 3.86 -16.09
N ASP A 16 20.31 4.83 -15.17
CA ASP A 16 21.18 6.02 -15.04
C ASP A 16 21.43 6.98 -16.23
N LYS A 17 21.64 6.52 -17.46
CA LYS A 17 22.13 7.38 -18.57
C LYS A 17 21.08 8.27 -19.22
N THR A 18 19.80 8.15 -18.85
CA THR A 18 18.67 8.84 -19.51
C THR A 18 17.57 9.25 -18.52
N LYS A 19 17.98 9.66 -17.31
CA LYS A 19 17.04 10.09 -16.26
C LYS A 19 16.12 11.21 -16.77
N PRO A 20 14.80 11.04 -16.72
CA PRO A 20 13.88 12.12 -17.03
C PRO A 20 13.97 13.27 -16.02
N LEU A 21 13.72 14.51 -16.48
CA LEU A 21 13.78 15.71 -15.64
C LEU A 21 12.81 15.66 -14.45
N TYR A 22 11.67 14.96 -14.61
CA TYR A 22 10.64 14.83 -13.58
C TYR A 22 10.98 13.82 -12.47
N CYS A 23 12.10 13.08 -12.54
CA CYS A 23 12.52 12.16 -11.48
C CYS A 23 13.14 12.93 -10.28
N THR A 24 12.33 13.76 -9.62
CA THR A 24 12.72 14.64 -8.51
C THR A 24 13.14 13.88 -7.27
N HIS A 25 12.59 12.69 -7.03
CA HIS A 25 12.95 11.82 -5.91
C HIS A 25 14.18 10.92 -6.18
N GLY A 26 14.79 11.02 -7.37
CA GLY A 26 15.91 10.17 -7.76
C GLY A 26 15.50 8.97 -8.61
N ILE A 27 16.48 8.30 -9.21
CA ILE A 27 16.27 7.04 -9.93
C ILE A 27 16.04 5.94 -8.91
N GLY A 28 15.12 5.01 -9.20
CA GLY A 28 14.77 3.93 -8.27
C GLY A 28 13.71 4.30 -7.24
N TRP A 29 13.21 5.55 -7.25
CA TRP A 29 12.21 6.05 -6.30
C TRP A 29 10.93 6.47 -7.03
N PRO A 30 10.14 5.51 -7.56
CA PRO A 30 8.90 5.82 -8.27
C PRO A 30 7.85 6.43 -7.34
N GLY A 31 6.91 7.18 -7.90
CA GLY A 31 5.81 7.82 -7.16
C GLY A 31 4.80 8.48 -8.09
N SER A 32 3.90 9.31 -7.55
CA SER A 32 2.82 9.96 -8.34
C SER A 32 3.35 10.71 -9.56
N HIS A 33 4.49 11.40 -9.42
CA HIS A 33 5.19 12.11 -10.49
C HIS A 33 5.50 11.22 -11.72
N CYS A 34 5.72 9.91 -11.53
CA CYS A 34 5.93 8.99 -12.65
C CYS A 34 4.64 8.72 -13.43
N PHE A 35 3.50 8.61 -12.75
CA PHE A 35 2.18 8.45 -13.37
C PHE A 35 1.76 9.73 -14.09
N GLU A 36 1.92 10.89 -13.45
CA GLU A 36 1.61 12.21 -13.99
C GLU A 36 2.35 12.49 -15.32
N ASN A 37 3.55 11.93 -15.47
CA ASN A 37 4.41 12.14 -16.64
C ASN A 37 4.44 10.94 -17.62
N ASN A 38 3.57 9.94 -17.46
CA ASN A 38 3.56 8.72 -18.28
C ASN A 38 4.97 8.11 -18.44
N CYS A 39 5.70 7.97 -17.34
CA CYS A 39 7.10 7.58 -17.36
C CYS A 39 7.28 6.20 -18.01
N LYS A 40 8.05 6.11 -19.10
CA LYS A 40 8.31 4.86 -19.82
C LYS A 40 9.08 3.80 -19.03
N TYR A 41 9.67 4.19 -17.89
CA TYR A 41 10.41 3.30 -16.99
C TYR A 41 9.55 2.84 -15.79
N LEU A 42 8.29 3.27 -15.72
CA LEU A 42 7.37 2.91 -14.67
C LEU A 42 6.69 1.59 -15.01
N SER A 43 6.81 0.63 -14.10
CA SER A 43 6.05 -0.60 -14.11
C SER A 43 5.33 -0.75 -12.77
N TYR A 44 4.22 -1.47 -12.71
CA TYR A 44 3.49 -1.71 -11.46
C TYR A 44 2.76 -3.05 -11.49
N THR A 45 2.47 -3.56 -10.30
CA THR A 45 1.58 -4.71 -10.09
C THR A 45 0.58 -4.40 -8.98
N ASN A 46 -0.49 -5.19 -8.90
CA ASN A 46 -1.42 -5.13 -7.78
C ASN A 46 -0.77 -5.70 -6.53
N CYS A 47 -1.13 -5.13 -5.39
CA CYS A 47 -0.64 -5.49 -4.07
C CYS A 47 -1.83 -6.02 -3.24
N PRO A 48 -2.23 -7.30 -3.44
CA PRO A 48 -3.39 -7.88 -2.76
C PRO A 48 -3.06 -8.24 -1.31
N ASN A 49 -4.07 -8.20 -0.44
CA ASN A 49 -3.98 -8.69 0.94
C ASN A 49 -2.90 -7.98 1.79
N GLU A 50 -2.67 -6.69 1.56
CA GLU A 50 -1.74 -5.88 2.34
C GLU A 50 -2.45 -4.74 3.09
N ILE A 51 -1.97 -4.48 4.31
CA ILE A 51 -2.36 -3.33 5.12
C ILE A 51 -1.18 -2.38 5.13
N ALA A 52 -1.36 -1.17 4.60
CA ALA A 52 -0.30 -0.19 4.51
C ALA A 52 -0.62 1.11 5.28
N TYR A 53 0.37 1.62 5.99
CA TYR A 53 0.37 2.98 6.51
C TYR A 53 0.97 3.92 5.47
N ALA A 54 0.10 4.61 4.74
CA ALA A 54 0.49 5.64 3.79
C ALA A 54 0.64 6.99 4.52
N GLY A 55 1.73 7.71 4.23
CA GLY A 55 1.96 9.04 4.77
C GLY A 55 1.06 10.11 4.15
N THR A 56 1.38 11.38 4.40
CA THR A 56 0.61 12.53 3.87
C THR A 56 0.58 12.61 2.34
N THR A 57 1.53 11.97 1.67
CA THR A 57 1.66 11.90 0.20
C THR A 57 0.96 10.68 -0.40
N GLY A 58 0.37 9.80 0.42
CA GLY A 58 -0.20 8.54 -0.04
C GLY A 58 0.86 7.49 -0.41
N VAL A 59 2.15 7.76 -0.15
CA VAL A 59 3.27 6.85 -0.43
C VAL A 59 3.66 6.10 0.85
N VAL A 60 3.96 4.82 0.69
CA VAL A 60 4.52 3.96 1.73
C VAL A 60 6.03 3.98 1.57
N GLU A 61 6.70 4.78 2.38
CA GLU A 61 8.14 5.08 2.19
C GLU A 61 9.08 3.93 2.56
N LYS A 62 8.61 2.99 3.40
CA LYS A 62 9.47 1.96 3.99
C LYS A 62 8.79 0.61 4.10
N ILE A 63 9.60 -0.44 4.05
CA ILE A 63 9.12 -1.83 4.15
C ILE A 63 8.43 -2.11 5.48
N GLU A 64 8.84 -1.45 6.56
CA GLU A 64 8.20 -1.57 7.87
C GLU A 64 6.83 -0.86 7.97
N HIS A 65 6.43 -0.09 6.95
CA HIS A 65 5.16 0.66 6.95
C HIS A 65 4.02 -0.08 6.25
N PHE A 66 4.23 -1.32 5.81
CA PHE A 66 3.16 -2.20 5.37
C PHE A 66 3.26 -3.57 6.03
N ILE A 67 2.12 -4.25 6.10
CA ILE A 67 1.95 -5.58 6.64
C ILE A 67 1.27 -6.39 5.56
N GLY A 68 2.05 -7.26 4.91
CA GLY A 68 1.53 -8.27 4.01
C GLY A 68 1.49 -9.61 4.72
N PHE A 69 0.36 -10.31 4.60
CA PHE A 69 0.23 -11.69 5.07
C PHE A 69 0.26 -12.67 3.90
N GLY A 70 0.65 -12.21 2.70
CA GLY A 70 0.68 -13.02 1.49
C GLY A 70 -0.68 -13.65 1.15
N GLY A 71 -0.65 -14.88 0.65
CA GLY A 71 -1.85 -15.68 0.41
C GLY A 71 -2.46 -16.28 1.68
N ASP A 72 -1.77 -16.20 2.82
CA ASP A 72 -2.15 -16.91 4.05
C ASP A 72 -3.41 -16.33 4.73
N MET A 73 -3.80 -15.10 4.34
CA MET A 73 -5.07 -14.51 4.76
C MET A 73 -6.30 -15.00 3.99
N TYR A 74 -6.11 -15.77 2.91
CA TYR A 74 -7.20 -16.35 2.15
C TYR A 74 -7.38 -17.83 2.50
N PRO A 75 -8.54 -18.23 3.05
CA PRO A 75 -8.85 -19.65 3.24
C PRO A 75 -8.95 -20.36 1.89
N GLU A 76 -8.50 -21.61 1.83
CA GLU A 76 -8.76 -22.48 0.67
C GLU A 76 -10.29 -22.67 0.52
N ASN A 77 -10.83 -22.36 -0.67
CA ASN A 77 -12.27 -22.44 -1.01
C ASN A 77 -13.17 -21.37 -0.37
N CYS A 78 -12.66 -20.16 -0.13
CA CYS A 78 -13.48 -19.02 0.31
C CYS A 78 -14.46 -18.58 -0.80
N ASP A 79 -15.76 -18.67 -0.53
CA ASP A 79 -16.80 -18.06 -1.38
C ASP A 79 -16.97 -16.56 -1.06
N GLU A 80 -17.73 -15.82 -1.89
CA GLU A 80 -17.92 -14.38 -1.74
C GLU A 80 -18.54 -13.98 -0.39
N GLU A 81 -19.40 -14.82 0.17
CA GLU A 81 -20.05 -14.56 1.45
C GLU A 81 -19.06 -14.74 2.62
N SER A 82 -18.27 -15.80 2.57
CA SER A 82 -17.19 -16.07 3.52
C SER A 82 -16.13 -14.98 3.46
N GLU A 83 -15.77 -14.51 2.26
CA GLU A 83 -14.82 -13.42 2.06
C GLU A 83 -15.31 -12.14 2.75
N ARG A 84 -16.56 -11.77 2.49
CA ARG A 84 -17.18 -10.58 3.11
C ARG A 84 -17.18 -10.68 4.64
N PHE A 85 -17.52 -11.85 5.19
CA PHE A 85 -17.49 -12.07 6.65
C PHE A 85 -16.08 -11.93 7.22
N LEU A 86 -15.08 -12.50 6.55
CA LEU A 86 -13.68 -12.42 6.97
C LEU A 86 -13.15 -10.99 6.91
N ILE A 87 -13.46 -10.24 5.85
CA ILE A 87 -13.09 -8.83 5.72
C ILE A 87 -13.69 -8.02 6.89
N GLN A 88 -14.97 -8.24 7.20
CA GLN A 88 -15.61 -7.56 8.33
C GLN A 88 -14.92 -7.91 9.66
N LYS A 89 -14.61 -9.20 9.88
CA LYS A 89 -13.91 -9.65 11.09
C LYS A 89 -12.52 -9.02 11.21
N TRP A 90 -11.78 -8.95 10.12
CA TRP A 90 -10.48 -8.28 10.07
C TRP A 90 -10.60 -6.79 10.40
N GLN A 91 -11.61 -6.11 9.84
CA GLN A 91 -11.86 -4.70 10.15
C GLN A 91 -12.12 -4.48 11.65
N GLU A 92 -13.01 -5.28 12.25
CA GLU A 92 -13.32 -5.22 13.69
C GLU A 92 -12.04 -5.39 14.54
N ILE A 93 -11.23 -6.41 14.23
CA ILE A 93 -9.96 -6.69 14.95
C ILE A 93 -8.98 -5.52 14.78
N CYS A 94 -8.80 -5.02 13.57
CA CYS A 94 -7.89 -3.91 13.30
C CYS A 94 -8.30 -2.63 14.04
N GLU A 95 -9.58 -2.27 14.00
CA GLU A 95 -10.11 -1.09 14.70
C GLU A 95 -9.91 -1.19 16.21
N GLU A 96 -10.22 -2.35 16.81
CA GLU A 96 -10.01 -2.60 18.24
C GLU A 96 -8.52 -2.48 18.61
N LYS A 97 -7.63 -3.09 17.82
CA LYS A 97 -6.19 -3.09 18.08
C LYS A 97 -5.56 -1.71 17.91
N ILE A 98 -5.99 -0.95 16.89
CA ILE A 98 -5.56 0.44 16.69
C ILE A 98 -6.04 1.31 17.86
N ALA A 99 -7.28 1.14 18.31
CA ALA A 99 -7.81 1.90 19.45
C ALA A 99 -7.07 1.58 20.76
N GLU A 100 -6.74 0.30 20.99
CA GLU A 100 -5.91 -0.14 22.12
C GLU A 100 -4.52 0.51 22.07
N ALA A 101 -3.83 0.41 20.92
CA ALA A 101 -2.52 1.01 20.72
C ALA A 101 -2.53 2.53 20.90
N TYR A 102 -3.57 3.21 20.41
CA TYR A 102 -3.73 4.65 20.55
C TYR A 102 -3.91 5.08 22.01
N LYS A 103 -4.66 4.32 22.82
CA LYS A 103 -4.77 4.56 24.27
C LYS A 103 -3.41 4.41 24.96
N GLN A 104 -2.62 3.39 24.59
CA GLN A 104 -1.28 3.19 25.14
C GLN A 104 -0.30 4.31 24.74
N PHE A 105 -0.40 4.82 23.50
CA PHE A 105 0.39 5.96 23.06
C PHE A 105 0.07 7.21 23.88
N LYS A 106 -1.22 7.52 24.07
CA LYS A 106 -1.71 8.67 24.87
C LYS A 106 -1.46 8.55 26.37
N SER A 107 -1.16 7.37 26.90
CA SER A 107 -0.82 7.21 28.32
C SER A 107 0.67 7.33 28.59
N LYS A 108 1.51 7.14 27.56
CA LYS A 108 2.97 7.29 27.64
C LYS A 108 3.47 8.71 27.39
N TYR A 109 2.66 9.58 26.79
CA TYR A 109 2.97 10.96 26.44
C TYR A 109 1.79 11.86 26.82
#